data_AF-A0A7C1NT62-F1
#
_entry.id   AF-A0A7C1NT62-F1
#
_cell.length_a   1.000
_cell.length_b   1.000
_cell.length_c   1.000
_cell.angle_alpha   90.00
_cell.angle_beta   90.00
_cell.angle_gamma   90.00
#
_symmetry.space_group_name_H-M   'P 1'
#
loop_
_entity.id
_entity.type
_entity.pdbx_description
1 polymer ?
#
loop_
_entity_poly.entity_id
_entity_poly.type
_entity_poly.pdbx_seq_one_letter_code
_entity_poly.pdbx_strand_id
1 'polypeptide(L)'
;MEGLNPKKEKLLSSIQYATGWLLFILFIWGFVLPFFIEMPSSSVFFPTFMVTFFTHAAVGIRSTAIRYRVWRPWVDLAFLVVWIFSCSVFVLIYL
;
A
#
# COMPACT_ATOMS: atom_id res chain seq x y z
N MET A 1 -5.25 26.49 5.75
CA MET A 1 -4.55 25.21 5.54
C MET A 1 -4.37 24.61 6.91
N GLU A 2 -5.19 23.64 7.31
CA GLU A 2 -5.00 22.94 8.59
C GLU A 2 -3.59 22.34 8.61
N GLY A 3 -2.84 22.63 9.67
CA GLY A 3 -1.44 22.26 9.81
C GLY A 3 -1.27 20.75 9.73
N LEU A 4 -0.57 20.30 8.69
CA LEU A 4 -0.13 18.91 8.60
C LEU A 4 0.73 18.60 9.83
N ASN A 5 0.35 17.58 10.59
CA ASN A 5 1.13 17.18 11.76
C ASN A 5 2.47 16.57 11.30
N PRO A 6 3.62 17.18 11.61
CA PRO A 6 4.91 16.73 11.09
C PRO A 6 5.28 15.30 11.51
N LYS A 7 4.78 14.83 12.67
CA LYS A 7 4.98 13.44 13.10
C LYS A 7 4.18 12.46 12.24
N LYS A 8 2.93 12.82 11.89
CA LYS A 8 2.06 12.02 11.00
C LYS A 8 2.68 11.90 9.61
N GLU A 9 3.14 13.01 9.04
CA GLU A 9 3.75 13.01 7.70
C GLU A 9 5.05 12.19 7.66
N LYS A 10 5.89 12.28 8.71
CA LYS A 10 7.08 11.43 8.82
C LYS A 10 6.73 9.96 8.87
N LEU A 11 5.73 9.57 9.66
CA LEU A 11 5.26 8.19 9.76
C LEU A 11 4.73 7.67 8.41
N LEU A 12 3.87 8.44 7.75
CA LEU A 12 3.31 8.07 6.44
C LEU A 12 4.39 7.94 5.38
N SER A 13 5.37 8.86 5.34
CA SER A 13 6.51 8.76 4.45
C SER A 13 7.32 7.48 4.70
N SER A 14 7.55 7.10 5.97
CA SER A 14 8.24 5.85 6.31
C SER A 14 7.44 4.62 5.86
N ILE A 15 6.11 4.64 6.04
CA ILE A 15 5.22 3.56 5.56
C ILE A 15 5.29 3.45 4.04
N GLN A 16 5.23 4.56 3.31
CA GLN A 16 5.33 4.56 1.85
C GLN A 16 6.67 3.99 1.36
N TYR A 17 7.76 4.34 2.05
CA TYR A 17 9.10 3.82 1.75
C TYR A 17 9.18 2.31 2.00
N ALA A 18 8.73 1.84 3.17
CA ALA A 18 8.74 0.41 3.51
C ALA A 18 7.88 -0.42 2.57
N THR A 19 6.67 0.05 2.27
CA THR A 19 5.75 -0.64 1.34
C THR A 19 6.27 -0.63 -0.09
N GLY A 20 6.98 0.41 -0.53
CA GLY A 20 7.63 0.45 -1.84
C GLY A 20 8.71 -0.63 -1.99
N TRP A 21 9.59 -0.76 -0.99
CA TRP A 21 10.59 -1.84 -0.97
C TRP A 21 9.97 -3.22 -0.89
N LEU A 22 8.96 -3.41 -0.04
CA LEU A 22 8.28 -4.69 0.09
C LEU A 22 7.57 -5.08 -1.21
N LEU A 23 6.92 -4.13 -1.91
CA LEU A 23 6.33 -4.39 -3.23
C LEU A 23 7.36 -4.80 -4.25
N PHE A 24 8.53 -4.15 -4.26
CA PHE A 24 9.61 -4.51 -5.17
C PHE A 24 10.07 -5.95 -4.95
N ILE A 25 10.27 -6.34 -3.67
CA ILE A 25 10.66 -7.71 -3.30
C ILE A 25 9.57 -8.72 -3.68
N LEU A 26 8.31 -8.44 -3.33
CA LEU A 26 7.19 -9.34 -3.65
C LEU A 26 6.96 -9.46 -5.15
N PHE A 27 7.18 -8.38 -5.91
CA PHE A 27 7.10 -8.41 -7.36
C PHE A 27 8.19 -9.30 -7.96
N ILE A 28 9.44 -9.14 -7.51
CA ILE A 28 10.55 -10.01 -7.95
C ILE A 28 10.23 -11.46 -7.61
N TRP A 29 9.81 -11.72 -6.37
CA TRP A 29 9.51 -13.08 -5.91
C TRP A 29 8.36 -13.73 -6.68
N GLY A 30 7.23 -13.04 -6.85
CA GLY A 30 6.02 -13.63 -7.43
C GLY A 30 5.93 -13.58 -8.96
N PHE A 31 6.65 -12.68 -9.61
CA PHE A 31 6.54 -12.47 -11.05
C PHE A 31 7.85 -12.63 -11.81
N VAL A 32 9.02 -12.32 -11.20
CA VAL A 32 10.31 -12.40 -11.91
C VAL A 32 10.99 -13.75 -11.70
N LEU A 33 11.13 -14.22 -10.45
CA LEU A 33 11.80 -15.48 -10.13
C LEU A 33 11.16 -16.73 -10.77
N PRO A 34 9.83 -16.84 -10.95
CA PRO A 34 9.20 -18.00 -11.61
C PRO A 34 9.70 -18.27 -13.03
N PHE A 35 10.29 -17.28 -13.71
CA PHE A 35 10.91 -17.48 -15.03
C PHE A 35 12.23 -18.24 -14.98
N PHE A 36 12.87 -18.31 -13.80
CA PHE A 36 14.20 -18.89 -13.62
C PHE A 36 14.19 -20.12 -12.71
N ILE A 37 13.29 -20.16 -11.73
CA ILE A 37 13.21 -21.22 -10.72
C ILE A 37 11.76 -21.53 -10.36
N GLU A 38 11.47 -22.77 -9.99
CA GLU A 38 10.16 -23.16 -9.46
C GLU A 38 9.99 -22.59 -8.04
N MET A 39 8.99 -21.72 -7.87
CA MET A 39 8.77 -21.01 -6.61
C MET A 39 7.85 -21.82 -5.70
N PRO A 40 8.14 -21.90 -4.38
CA PRO A 40 7.22 -22.56 -3.46
C PRO A 40 5.90 -21.79 -3.39
N SER A 41 4.79 -22.51 -3.51
CA SER A 41 3.46 -21.94 -3.35
C SER A 41 3.29 -21.37 -1.94
N SER A 42 2.82 -20.14 -1.84
CA SER A 42 2.56 -19.49 -0.55
C SER A 42 1.17 -18.87 -0.57
N SER A 43 0.27 -19.39 0.27
CA SER A 43 -1.09 -18.85 0.43
C SER A 43 -1.09 -17.41 0.93
N VAL A 44 -0.06 -17.01 1.68
CA VAL A 44 0.06 -15.65 2.22
C VAL A 44 0.66 -14.65 1.23
N PHE A 45 1.21 -15.11 0.11
CA PHE A 45 1.85 -14.22 -0.88
C PHE A 45 0.85 -13.18 -1.43
N PHE A 46 -0.28 -13.65 -1.98
CA PHE A 46 -1.28 -12.77 -2.58
C PHE A 46 -1.90 -11.78 -1.57
N PRO A 47 -2.35 -12.21 -0.38
CA PRO A 47 -2.81 -11.29 0.66
C PRO A 47 -1.77 -10.23 1.01
N THR A 48 -0.50 -10.64 1.20
CA THR A 48 0.58 -9.70 1.56
C THR A 48 0.85 -8.71 0.42
N PHE A 49 0.88 -9.19 -0.82
CA PHE A 49 1.06 -8.35 -2.01
C PHE A 49 -0.06 -7.32 -2.13
N MET A 50 -1.32 -7.73 -1.97
CA MET A 50 -2.47 -6.83 -2.07
C MET A 50 -2.49 -5.79 -0.95
N VAL A 51 -2.29 -6.19 0.31
CA VAL A 51 -2.23 -5.24 1.43
C VAL A 51 -1.09 -4.25 1.24
N THR A 52 0.08 -4.71 0.82
CA THR A 52 1.23 -3.83 0.56
C THR A 52 0.94 -2.88 -0.60
N PHE A 53 0.33 -3.37 -1.69
CA PHE A 53 -0.04 -2.60 -2.87
C PHE A 53 -1.03 -1.48 -2.52
N PHE A 54 -2.15 -1.83 -1.88
CA PHE A 54 -3.16 -0.84 -1.51
C PHE A 54 -2.63 0.16 -0.51
N THR A 55 -1.79 -0.26 0.46
CA THR A 55 -1.16 0.67 1.41
C THR A 55 -0.20 1.64 0.71
N HIS A 56 0.62 1.14 -0.22
CA HIS A 56 1.56 1.99 -0.96
C HIS A 56 0.85 2.99 -1.85
N ALA A 57 -0.10 2.49 -2.68
CA ALA A 57 -0.93 3.32 -3.53
C ALA A 57 -1.69 4.35 -2.70
N ALA A 58 -2.16 3.94 -1.52
CA ALA A 58 -2.91 4.80 -0.64
C ALA A 58 -2.09 6.02 -0.20
N VAL A 59 -0.97 5.77 0.45
CA VAL A 59 -0.12 6.86 0.94
C VAL A 59 0.42 7.70 -0.22
N GLY A 60 0.72 7.07 -1.36
CA GLY A 60 1.17 7.74 -2.58
C GLY A 60 0.17 8.73 -3.17
N ILE A 61 -1.12 8.36 -3.28
CA ILE A 61 -2.18 9.26 -3.76
C ILE A 61 -2.34 10.44 -2.81
N ARG A 62 -2.36 10.21 -1.50
CA ARG A 62 -2.44 11.27 -0.50
C ARG A 62 -1.25 12.25 -0.60
N SER A 63 -0.03 11.72 -0.64
CA SER A 63 1.20 12.51 -0.78
C SER A 63 1.16 13.39 -2.03
N THR A 64 0.76 12.80 -3.16
CA THR A 64 0.59 13.49 -4.45
C THR A 64 -0.47 14.58 -4.37
N ALA A 65 -1.64 14.28 -3.80
CA ALA A 65 -2.75 15.21 -3.71
C ALA A 65 -2.46 16.40 -2.77
N ILE A 66 -1.67 16.19 -1.70
CA ILE A 66 -1.15 17.27 -0.86
C ILE A 66 -0.18 18.13 -1.67
N ARG A 67 0.77 17.52 -2.40
CA ARG A 67 1.73 18.25 -3.25
C ARG A 67 1.03 19.14 -4.28
N TYR A 68 -0.05 18.66 -4.90
CA TYR A 68 -0.83 19.41 -5.87
C TYR A 68 -1.94 20.30 -5.27
N ARG A 69 -2.03 20.42 -3.94
CA ARG A 69 -3.04 21.24 -3.23
C ARG A 69 -4.50 20.88 -3.54
N VAL A 70 -4.75 19.66 -4.04
CA VAL A 70 -6.10 19.13 -4.29
C VAL A 70 -6.66 18.38 -3.08
N TRP A 71 -5.85 18.16 -2.05
CA TRP A 71 -6.24 17.42 -0.86
C TRP A 71 -7.40 18.06 -0.07
N ARG A 72 -8.25 17.21 0.50
CA ARG A 72 -9.33 17.58 1.43
C ARG A 72 -9.37 16.61 2.62
N PRO A 73 -9.65 17.05 3.86
CA PRO A 73 -9.65 16.17 5.03
C PRO A 73 -10.62 14.97 4.94
N TRP A 74 -11.80 15.14 4.34
CA TRP A 74 -12.76 14.04 4.17
C TRP A 74 -12.25 12.94 3.21
N VAL A 75 -11.27 13.26 2.36
CA VAL A 75 -10.63 12.28 1.48
C VAL A 75 -9.80 11.31 2.31
N ASP A 76 -9.15 11.72 3.41
CA ASP A 76 -8.44 10.78 4.33
C ASP A 76 -9.41 9.69 4.83
N LEU A 77 -10.65 10.09 5.16
CA LEU A 77 -11.67 9.16 5.67
C LEU A 77 -12.23 8.23 4.59
N ALA A 78 -12.66 8.78 3.45
CA ALA A 78 -13.19 7.97 2.35
C ALA A 78 -12.15 6.94 1.88
N PHE A 79 -10.90 7.36 1.88
CA PHE A 79 -9.80 6.56 1.40
C PHE A 79 -9.34 5.51 2.42
N LEU A 80 -9.42 5.79 3.72
CA LEU A 80 -9.29 4.77 4.77
C LEU A 80 -10.35 3.69 4.63
N VAL A 81 -11.60 4.04 4.38
CA VAL A 81 -12.70 3.06 4.19
C VAL A 81 -12.44 2.17 2.98
N VAL A 82 -12.06 2.77 1.84
CA VAL A 82 -11.72 2.01 0.62
C VAL A 82 -10.51 1.11 0.85
N TRP A 83 -9.49 1.58 1.58
CA TRP A 83 -8.32 0.79 1.93
C TRP A 83 -8.69 -0.41 2.83
N ILE A 84 -9.46 -0.20 3.91
CA ILE A 84 -9.91 -1.28 4.79
C ILE A 84 -10.71 -2.31 3.99
N PHE A 85 -11.70 -1.84 3.22
CA PHE A 85 -12.54 -2.72 2.41
C PHE A 85 -11.71 -3.56 1.44
N SER A 86 -10.80 -2.92 0.69
CA SER A 86 -9.95 -3.62 -0.28
C SER A 86 -9.04 -4.63 0.43
N CYS A 87 -8.33 -4.22 1.48
CA CYS A 87 -7.47 -5.14 2.24
C CYS A 87 -8.26 -6.32 2.82
N SER A 88 -9.42 -6.09 3.45
CA SER A 88 -10.22 -7.16 4.07
C SER A 88 -10.79 -8.14 3.03
N VAL A 89 -11.30 -7.65 1.90
CA VAL A 89 -11.83 -8.53 0.84
C VAL A 89 -10.74 -9.44 0.28
N PHE A 90 -9.56 -8.89 -0.03
CA PHE A 90 -8.46 -9.70 -0.58
C PHE A 90 -7.82 -10.61 0.47
N VAL A 91 -7.79 -10.22 1.74
CA VAL A 91 -7.34 -11.11 2.82
C VAL A 91 -8.33 -12.28 2.97
N LEU A 92 -9.64 -12.04 3.00
CA LEU A 92 -10.65 -13.09 3.21
C LEU A 92 -10.82 -14.06 2.03
N ILE A 93 -10.59 -13.60 0.80
CA ILE A 93 -10.72 -14.47 -0.38
C ILE A 93 -9.51 -15.39 -0.55
N TYR A 94 -8.32 -14.94 -0.12
CA TYR A 94 -7.05 -15.60 -0.43
C TYR A 94 -6.33 -16.22 0.78
N LEU A 95 -6.91 -16.12 1.98
CA LEU A 95 -6.54 -16.92 3.17
C LEU A 95 -7.57 -18.02 3.41
#